data_AF-A0A1E4F3E3-F1
#
_entry.id   AF-A0A1E4F3E3-F1
#
_cell.length_a   1.000
_cell.length_b   1.000
_cell.length_c   1.000
_cell.angle_alpha   90.00
_cell.angle_beta   90.00
_cell.angle_gamma   90.00
#
_symmetry.space_group_name_H-M   'P 1'
#
loop_
_entity.id
_entity.type
_entity.pdbx_description
1 polymer ?
#
loop_
_entity_poly.entity_id
_entity_poly.type
_entity_poly.pdbx_seq_one_letter_code
_entity_poly.pdbx_strand_id
1 'polypeptide(L)'
;MTSTFFSVTFISVACLAILQILLALNCSLNRIILKKSHGCEEDPGNSLYRAIVAHRNACEYGPILCVLMLVCSVISSMGAGMPTWAVWLGPALVLVRVLHAAGILFFNLRRPNLLRRLGAIGTYFFSLFLCGLIVYSRFAA
;
A
#
# COMPACT_ATOMS: atom_id res chain seq x y z
N MET A 1 -11.66 8.15 -21.84
CA MET A 1 -10.42 8.04 -21.02
C MET A 1 -10.68 8.23 -19.52
N THR A 2 -11.57 9.15 -19.12
CA THR A 2 -11.95 9.34 -17.70
C THR A 2 -12.53 8.06 -17.06
N SER A 3 -13.38 7.31 -17.78
CA SER A 3 -13.94 6.05 -17.30
C SER A 3 -12.88 5.01 -16.92
N THR A 4 -11.85 4.84 -17.76
CA THR A 4 -10.74 3.92 -17.50
C THR A 4 -9.94 4.34 -16.26
N PHE A 5 -9.69 5.64 -16.08
CA PHE A 5 -8.96 6.16 -14.92
C PHE A 5 -9.66 5.82 -13.61
N PHE A 6 -10.98 6.02 -13.57
CA PHE A 6 -11.82 5.67 -12.42
C PHE A 6 -11.80 4.18 -12.13
N SER A 7 -12.05 3.33 -13.13
CA SER A 7 -12.07 1.88 -12.95
C SER A 7 -10.76 1.36 -12.37
N VAL A 8 -9.63 1.78 -12.94
CA VAL A 8 -8.31 1.32 -12.46
C VAL A 8 -8.02 1.84 -11.05
N THR A 9 -8.40 3.08 -10.74
CA THR A 9 -8.24 3.65 -9.40
C THR A 9 -9.04 2.86 -8.37
N PHE A 10 -10.33 2.60 -8.64
CA PHE A 10 -11.18 1.86 -7.71
C PHE A 10 -10.74 0.42 -7.52
N ILE A 11 -10.32 -0.26 -8.60
CA ILE A 11 -9.72 -1.60 -8.51
C ILE A 11 -8.47 -1.56 -7.62
N SER A 12 -7.60 -0.58 -7.82
CA SER A 12 -6.37 -0.44 -7.02
C SER A 12 -6.67 -0.19 -5.53
N VAL A 13 -7.64 0.68 -5.23
CA VAL A 13 -8.11 0.92 -3.86
C VAL A 13 -8.68 -0.35 -3.24
N ALA A 14 -9.53 -1.10 -3.97
CA ALA A 14 -10.08 -2.35 -3.51
C ALA A 14 -8.99 -3.40 -3.22
N CYS A 15 -7.98 -3.51 -4.09
CA CYS A 15 -6.84 -4.39 -3.86
C CYS A 15 -6.04 -4.03 -2.60
N LEU A 16 -5.80 -2.74 -2.33
CA LEU A 16 -5.13 -2.29 -1.10
C LEU A 16 -5.97 -2.59 0.15
N ALA A 17 -7.29 -2.36 0.08
CA ALA A 17 -8.20 -2.68 1.17
C ALA A 17 -8.21 -4.18 1.47
N ILE A 18 -8.32 -5.01 0.43
CA ILE A 18 -8.24 -6.48 0.55
C ILE A 18 -6.90 -6.87 1.17
N LEU A 19 -5.78 -6.33 0.70
CA LEU A 19 -4.46 -6.61 1.28
C LEU A 19 -4.43 -6.29 2.78
N GLN A 20 -4.93 -5.13 3.19
CA GLN A 20 -4.94 -4.73 4.59
C GLN A 20 -5.84 -5.62 5.45
N ILE A 21 -7.01 -6.03 4.94
CA ILE A 21 -7.93 -6.96 5.61
C ILE A 21 -7.28 -8.34 5.76
N LEU A 22 -6.62 -8.86 4.71
CA LEU A 22 -5.93 -10.16 4.78
C LEU A 22 -4.77 -10.13 5.78
N LEU A 23 -4.03 -9.01 5.87
CA LEU A 23 -2.99 -8.84 6.88
C LEU A 23 -3.56 -8.77 8.31
N ALA A 24 -4.71 -8.13 8.48
CA ALA A 24 -5.42 -8.10 9.76
C ALA A 24 -5.88 -9.51 10.17
N LEU A 25 -6.48 -10.26 9.22
CA LEU A 25 -6.89 -11.64 9.43
C LEU A 25 -5.70 -12.53 9.79
N ASN A 26 -4.55 -12.37 9.12
CA ASN A 26 -3.34 -13.10 9.45
C ASN A 26 -2.86 -12.81 10.89
N CYS A 27 -2.96 -11.56 11.36
CA CYS A 27 -2.68 -11.24 12.76
C CYS A 27 -3.62 -11.98 13.71
N SER A 28 -4.93 -11.95 13.44
CA SER A 28 -5.94 -12.64 14.26
C SER A 28 -5.72 -14.16 14.30
N LEU A 29 -5.40 -14.79 13.16
CA LEU A 29 -5.10 -16.22 13.09
C LEU A 29 -3.85 -16.57 13.91
N ASN A 30 -2.77 -15.80 13.81
CA ASN A 30 -1.57 -16.03 14.61
C ASN A 30 -1.84 -15.86 16.12
N ARG A 31 -2.68 -14.91 16.53
CA ARG A 31 -3.09 -14.74 17.93
C ARG A 31 -3.86 -15.95 18.46
N ILE A 32 -4.77 -16.50 17.66
CA ILE A 32 -5.55 -17.70 18.00
C ILE A 32 -4.61 -18.91 18.15
N ILE A 33 -3.73 -19.14 17.16
CA ILE A 33 -2.80 -20.28 17.16
C ILE A 33 -1.84 -20.23 18.36
N LEU A 34 -1.27 -19.05 18.65
CA LEU A 34 -0.33 -18.87 19.76
C LEU A 34 -1.03 -18.67 21.12
N LYS A 35 -2.37 -18.68 21.15
CA LYS A 35 -3.20 -18.41 22.34
C LYS A 35 -2.78 -17.12 23.09
N LYS A 36 -2.43 -16.07 22.33
CA LYS A 36 -2.02 -14.77 22.87
C LYS A 36 -2.99 -13.67 22.46
N SER A 37 -3.76 -13.19 23.42
CA SER A 37 -4.72 -12.08 23.25
C SER A 37 -4.02 -10.75 22.97
N HIS A 38 -2.95 -10.44 23.71
CA HIS A 38 -2.26 -9.14 23.67
C HIS A 38 -0.75 -9.31 23.78
N GLY A 39 -0.03 -8.27 23.33
CA GLY A 39 1.42 -8.27 23.24
C GLY A 39 1.94 -9.16 22.10
N CYS A 40 3.26 -9.15 21.95
CA CYS A 40 4.02 -10.02 21.08
C CYS A 40 5.46 -10.10 21.62
N GLU A 41 6.11 -11.25 21.48
CA GLU A 41 7.56 -11.32 21.68
C GLU A 41 8.25 -10.51 20.59
N GLU A 42 9.33 -9.80 20.93
CA GLU A 42 10.12 -9.01 20.00
C GLU A 42 11.10 -9.84 19.17
N ASP A 43 10.90 -11.17 19.09
CA ASP A 43 11.72 -12.02 18.24
C ASP A 43 11.34 -11.82 16.75
N PRO A 44 12.27 -11.36 15.89
CA PRO A 44 11.97 -11.17 14.48
C PRO A 44 11.73 -12.49 13.70
N GLY A 45 11.96 -13.64 14.34
CA GLY A 45 11.54 -14.96 13.85
C GLY A 45 10.07 -15.31 14.14
N ASN A 46 9.44 -14.66 15.11
CA ASN A 46 8.08 -14.94 15.53
C ASN A 46 7.08 -14.57 14.41
N SER A 47 6.19 -15.50 14.05
CA SER A 47 5.21 -15.30 12.99
C SER A 47 4.19 -14.20 13.33
N LEU A 48 3.79 -14.08 14.59
CA LEU A 48 2.90 -13.02 15.06
C LEU A 48 3.58 -11.65 14.99
N TYR A 49 4.88 -11.57 15.34
CA TYR A 49 5.64 -10.32 15.24
C TYR A 49 5.69 -9.84 13.79
N ARG A 50 6.01 -10.72 12.85
CA ARG A 50 6.02 -10.42 11.41
C ARG A 50 4.64 -10.01 10.89
N ALA A 51 3.58 -10.71 11.30
CA ALA A 51 2.21 -10.37 10.94
C ALA A 51 1.82 -8.96 11.41
N ILE A 52 2.11 -8.62 12.67
CA ILE A 52 1.84 -7.31 13.26
C ILE A 52 2.62 -6.22 12.52
N VAL A 53 3.90 -6.43 12.23
CA VAL A 53 4.73 -5.46 11.50
C VAL A 53 4.19 -5.22 10.10
N ALA A 54 3.81 -6.28 9.37
CA ALA A 54 3.22 -6.15 8.04
C ALA A 54 1.89 -5.39 8.08
N HIS A 55 1.00 -5.76 9.00
CA HIS A 55 -0.31 -5.12 9.13
C HIS A 55 -0.21 -3.65 9.59
N ARG A 56 0.63 -3.35 10.59
CA ARG A 56 0.88 -1.98 11.04
C ARG A 56 1.35 -1.10 9.88
N ASN A 57 2.32 -1.58 9.11
CA ASN A 57 2.79 -0.84 7.95
C ASN A 57 1.69 -0.68 6.89
N ALA A 58 0.81 -1.67 6.69
CA ALA A 58 -0.36 -1.50 5.84
C ALA A 58 -1.34 -0.44 6.36
N CYS A 59 -1.54 -0.33 7.68
CA CYS A 59 -2.38 0.71 8.28
C CYS A 59 -1.79 2.12 8.16
N GLU A 60 -0.46 2.26 8.16
CA GLU A 60 0.23 3.55 7.99
C GLU A 60 0.15 4.04 6.53
N TYR A 61 0.33 3.14 5.55
CA TYR A 61 0.42 3.53 4.13
C TYR A 61 -0.86 3.28 3.31
N GLY A 62 -1.65 2.25 3.63
CA GLY A 62 -2.86 1.89 2.87
C GLY A 62 -3.84 3.06 2.72
N PRO A 63 -4.33 3.64 3.83
CA PRO A 63 -5.28 4.74 3.79
C PRO A 63 -4.77 5.97 3.04
N ILE A 64 -3.53 6.41 3.29
CA ILE A 64 -2.97 7.59 2.63
C ILE A 64 -2.83 7.36 1.11
N LEU A 65 -2.41 6.17 0.67
CA LEU A 65 -2.33 5.84 -0.75
C LEU A 65 -3.71 5.83 -1.41
N CYS A 66 -4.72 5.27 -0.75
CA CYS A 66 -6.10 5.31 -1.24
C CYS A 66 -6.59 6.76 -1.43
N VAL A 67 -6.33 7.63 -0.45
CA VAL A 67 -6.70 9.06 -0.54
C VAL A 67 -6.00 9.72 -1.72
N LEU A 68 -4.68 9.56 -1.86
CA LEU A 68 -3.93 10.18 -2.96
C LEU A 68 -4.44 9.73 -4.34
N MET A 69 -4.73 8.45 -4.53
CA MET A 69 -5.27 7.93 -5.78
C MET A 69 -6.68 8.47 -6.07
N LEU A 70 -7.56 8.51 -5.06
CA LEU A 70 -8.92 9.05 -5.21
C LEU A 70 -8.89 10.54 -5.56
N VAL A 71 -8.02 11.33 -4.90
CA VAL A 71 -7.82 12.75 -5.23
C VAL A 71 -7.37 12.91 -6.68
N CYS A 72 -6.41 12.11 -7.14
CA CYS A 72 -5.99 12.14 -8.55
C CYS A 72 -7.15 11.82 -9.52
N SER A 73 -8.01 10.88 -9.14
CA SER A 73 -9.20 10.53 -9.94
C SER A 73 -10.21 11.66 -10.03
N VAL A 74 -10.45 12.37 -8.93
CA VAL A 74 -11.32 13.55 -8.90
C VAL A 74 -10.73 14.68 -9.76
N ILE A 75 -9.43 14.93 -9.64
CA ILE A 75 -8.74 15.93 -10.46
C ILE A 75 -8.85 15.59 -11.95
N SER A 76 -8.66 14.32 -12.31
CA SER A 76 -8.79 13.86 -13.68
C SER A 76 -10.22 14.04 -14.22
N SER A 77 -11.25 13.91 -13.39
CA SER A 77 -12.64 14.07 -13.84
C SER A 77 -13.07 15.52 -14.03
N MET A 78 -12.40 16.45 -13.35
CA MET A 78 -12.58 17.89 -13.55
C MET A 78 -11.86 18.43 -14.79
N GLY A 79 -11.13 17.59 -15.53
CA GLY A 79 -10.34 18.00 -16.70
C GLY A 79 -9.09 18.81 -16.36
N ALA A 80 -8.70 18.88 -15.08
CA ALA A 80 -7.64 19.77 -14.58
C ALA A 80 -6.22 19.20 -14.76
N GLY A 81 -5.85 18.81 -15.99
CA GLY A 81 -4.45 18.57 -16.36
C GLY A 81 -3.79 17.29 -15.82
N MET A 82 -4.56 16.30 -15.33
CA MET A 82 -3.97 15.01 -14.93
C MET A 82 -3.48 14.23 -16.16
N PRO A 83 -2.21 13.82 -16.24
CA PRO A 83 -1.71 13.03 -17.36
C PRO A 83 -2.41 11.67 -17.45
N THR A 84 -2.76 11.24 -18.67
CA THR A 84 -3.48 9.97 -18.90
C THR A 84 -2.71 8.75 -18.42
N TRP A 85 -1.37 8.79 -18.48
CA TRP A 85 -0.50 7.70 -18.02
C TRP A 85 -0.51 7.55 -16.49
N ALA A 86 -0.95 8.56 -15.72
CA ALA A 86 -0.95 8.51 -14.26
C ALA A 86 -1.88 7.41 -13.69
N VAL A 87 -2.81 6.90 -14.51
CA VAL A 87 -3.66 5.74 -14.20
C VAL A 87 -2.85 4.51 -13.75
N TRP A 88 -1.64 4.33 -14.29
CA TRP A 88 -0.78 3.17 -14.00
C TRP A 88 -0.09 3.24 -12.64
N LEU A 89 -0.08 4.40 -11.98
CA LEU A 89 0.49 4.55 -10.64
C LEU A 89 -0.30 3.76 -9.60
N GLY A 90 -1.61 3.55 -9.80
CA GLY A 90 -2.44 2.76 -8.90
C GLY A 90 -2.01 1.28 -8.84
N PRO A 91 -2.01 0.55 -9.97
CA PRO A 91 -1.52 -0.82 -10.02
C PRO A 91 -0.06 -0.96 -9.58
N ALA A 92 0.81 0.00 -9.92
CA ALA A 92 2.19 0.02 -9.47
C ALA A 92 2.30 0.12 -7.94
N LEU A 93 1.49 0.97 -7.30
CA LEU A 93 1.39 1.08 -5.85
C LEU A 93 0.92 -0.24 -5.23
N VAL A 94 -0.15 -0.85 -5.76
CA VAL A 94 -0.61 -2.16 -5.29
C VAL A 94 0.52 -3.18 -5.32
N LEU A 95 1.25 -3.26 -6.44
CA LEU A 95 2.35 -4.21 -6.60
C LEU A 95 3.45 -3.99 -5.55
N VAL A 96 3.94 -2.76 -5.35
CA VAL A 96 5.00 -2.50 -4.36
C VAL A 96 4.54 -2.76 -2.93
N ARG A 97 3.25 -2.56 -2.63
CA ARG A 97 2.67 -2.87 -1.31
C ARG A 97 2.56 -4.38 -1.08
N VAL A 98 2.18 -5.14 -2.09
CA VAL A 98 2.18 -6.61 -2.03
C VAL A 98 3.60 -7.14 -1.86
N LEU A 99 4.57 -6.61 -2.62
CA LEU A 99 5.99 -6.99 -2.49
C LEU A 99 6.53 -6.67 -1.09
N HIS A 100 6.20 -5.50 -0.54
CA HIS A 100 6.61 -5.12 0.81
C HIS A 100 6.04 -6.08 1.88
N ALA A 101 4.73 -6.35 1.83
CA ALA A 101 4.07 -7.26 2.74
C ALA A 101 4.62 -8.68 2.63
N ALA A 102 4.80 -9.20 1.40
CA ALA A 102 5.42 -10.49 1.15
C ALA A 102 6.86 -10.54 1.70
N GLY A 103 7.64 -9.47 1.50
CA GLY A 103 8.98 -9.31 2.05
C GLY A 103 9.02 -9.40 3.58
N ILE A 104 7.98 -8.95 4.28
CA ILE A 104 7.89 -9.05 5.74
C ILE A 104 7.42 -10.44 6.18
N LEU A 105 6.40 -11.00 5.53
CA LEU A 105 5.78 -12.25 5.95
C LEU A 105 6.65 -13.48 5.68
N PHE A 106 7.30 -13.54 4.51
CA PHE A 106 8.02 -14.75 4.08
C PHE A 106 9.48 -14.76 4.48
N PHE A 107 10.09 -13.61 4.77
CA PHE A 107 11.50 -13.53 5.13
C PHE A 107 11.71 -13.18 6.60
N ASN A 108 12.89 -13.52 7.11
CA ASN A 108 13.28 -13.16 8.47
C ASN A 108 13.64 -11.68 8.54
N LEU A 109 13.07 -10.97 9.51
CA LEU A 109 13.29 -9.53 9.71
C LEU A 109 14.72 -9.19 10.19
N ARG A 110 15.49 -10.17 10.68
CA ARG A 110 16.90 -9.99 11.08
C ARG A 110 17.82 -9.64 9.91
N ARG A 111 17.45 -10.02 8.68
CA ARG A 111 18.27 -9.76 7.49
C ARG A 111 17.55 -8.81 6.54
N PRO A 112 18.28 -7.90 5.88
CA PRO A 112 17.71 -7.12 4.80
C PRO A 112 17.27 -8.07 3.68
N ASN A 113 16.05 -7.90 3.20
CA ASN A 113 15.55 -8.63 2.04
C ASN A 113 15.16 -7.65 0.93
N LEU A 114 15.37 -8.09 -0.31
CA LEU A 114 15.20 -7.25 -1.49
C LEU A 114 13.74 -6.83 -1.68
N LEU A 115 12.79 -7.73 -1.44
CA LEU A 115 11.35 -7.48 -1.62
C LEU A 115 10.84 -6.35 -0.72
N ARG A 116 11.20 -6.39 0.57
CA ARG A 116 10.89 -5.32 1.54
C ARG A 116 11.55 -4.01 1.14
N ARG A 117 12.81 -4.04 0.71
CA ARG A 117 13.52 -2.82 0.32
C ARG A 117 12.91 -2.18 -0.92
N LEU A 118 12.66 -2.95 -1.98
CA LEU A 118 12.03 -2.47 -3.20
C LEU A 118 10.60 -2.01 -2.95
N GLY A 119 9.83 -2.75 -2.14
CA GLY A 119 8.48 -2.37 -1.76
C GLY A 119 8.42 -1.05 -0.99
N ALA A 120 9.37 -0.82 -0.07
CA ALA A 120 9.45 0.42 0.70
C ALA A 120 9.86 1.61 -0.19
N ILE A 121 10.94 1.46 -0.96
CA ILE A 121 11.43 2.51 -1.87
C ILE A 121 10.34 2.87 -2.89
N GLY A 122 9.71 1.86 -3.49
CA GLY A 122 8.62 2.06 -4.44
C GLY A 122 7.43 2.78 -3.80
N THR A 123 7.06 2.42 -2.56
CA THR A 123 5.97 3.10 -1.84
C THR A 123 6.27 4.60 -1.68
N TYR A 124 7.48 4.97 -1.24
CA TYR A 124 7.86 6.37 -1.09
C TYR A 124 7.92 7.10 -2.43
N PHE A 125 8.55 6.50 -3.42
CA PHE A 125 8.72 7.11 -4.73
C PHE A 125 7.36 7.41 -5.38
N PHE A 126 6.47 6.42 -5.47
CA PHE A 126 5.17 6.60 -6.11
C PHE A 126 4.22 7.50 -5.30
N SER A 127 4.25 7.46 -3.96
CA SER A 127 3.40 8.35 -3.16
C SER A 127 3.83 9.81 -3.27
N LEU A 128 5.13 10.09 -3.19
CA LEU A 128 5.66 11.43 -3.40
C LEU A 128 5.40 11.92 -4.83
N PHE A 129 5.47 11.02 -5.80
CA PHE A 129 5.17 11.34 -7.19
C PHE A 129 3.69 11.70 -7.39
N LEU A 130 2.75 10.96 -6.78
CA LEU A 130 1.33 11.34 -6.77
C LEU A 130 1.11 12.71 -6.12
N CYS A 131 1.77 12.99 -4.98
CA CYS A 131 1.71 14.33 -4.37
C CYS A 131 2.21 15.41 -5.34
N GLY A 132 3.33 15.17 -6.02
CA GLY A 132 3.89 16.07 -7.03
C GLY A 132 2.92 16.31 -8.19
N LEU A 133 2.25 15.27 -8.70
CA LEU A 133 1.24 15.39 -9.75
C LEU A 133 0.01 16.18 -9.29
N ILE A 134 -0.44 15.97 -8.05
CA ILE A 134 -1.55 16.75 -7.47
C ILE A 134 -1.17 18.23 -7.45
N VAL A 135 0.03 18.57 -6.96
CA VAL A 135 0.51 19.95 -6.93
C VAL A 135 0.64 20.52 -8.35
N TYR A 136 1.32 19.80 -9.26
CA TYR A 136 1.50 20.20 -10.65
C TYR A 136 0.17 20.49 -11.36
N SER A 137 -0.86 19.65 -11.13
CA SER A 137 -2.18 19.82 -11.72
C SER A 137 -2.88 21.14 -11.35
N ARG A 138 -2.45 21.81 -10.26
CA ARG A 138 -2.99 23.12 -9.87
C ARG A 138 -2.37 24.28 -10.65
N PHE A 139 -1.18 24.10 -11.21
CA PHE A 139 -0.46 25.12 -11.97
C PHE A 139 -0.55 24.91 -13.48
N ALA A 140 -0.92 23.71 -13.91
CA ALA A 140 -1.10 23.35 -15.32
C ALA A 140 -2.55 23.52 -15.82
N ALA A 141 -3.44 24.08 -15.00
CA ALA A 141 -4.85 24.32 -15.30
C ALA A 141 -5.09 25.75 -15.83
#